data_AF-A0A2D3UVU3-F1
#
_entry.id   AF-A0A2D3UVU3-F1
#
_cell.length_a   1.000
_cell.length_b   1.000
_cell.length_c   1.000
_cell.angle_alpha   90.00
_cell.angle_beta   90.00
_cell.angle_gamma   90.00
#
_symmetry.space_group_name_H-M   'P 1'
#
loop_
_entity.id
_entity.type
_entity.pdbx_description
1 polymer ?
#
loop_
_entity_poly.entity_id
_entity_poly.type
_entity_poly.pdbx_seq_one_letter_code
_entity_poly.pdbx_strand_id
1 'polypeptide(L)'
;MSPSEIFPFKVDIPSSEVDRLKRKLLDTRLPPKPIVPDAGSRYGPTFEWAKNLYDALINDFDWYPIQDQINSAPHFLTRLEDVKIHFVHAKSPRPDAIPLLMVHGWPGSFFEFNQVWGPLSNPSDPSLPAFHVVLPSMPGYCFSDWPPRSGWTLQDNARIFNALMKRLGYKEYMIQTGDWGHWVGRGLGRSQSNHGAVWLHRFLLGHGAKFEKSCGEDGQSERNDGGHYAALEDPEGITEDVQELAAKYWKSDALK
;
A
#
# COMPACT_ATOMS: atom_id res chain seq x y z
N MET A 1 0.69 3.62 27.32
CA MET A 1 0.19 4.40 26.16
C MET A 1 -1.32 4.36 26.22
N SER A 2 -2.00 5.50 26.15
CA SER A 2 -3.47 5.47 26.16
C SER A 2 -3.98 4.79 24.87
N PRO A 3 -5.13 4.09 24.90
CA PRO A 3 -5.64 3.34 23.75
C PRO A 3 -6.01 4.19 22.52
N SER A 4 -5.97 5.52 22.63
CA SER A 4 -6.44 6.48 21.63
C SER A 4 -5.35 7.34 21.00
N GLU A 5 -4.09 7.26 21.45
CA GLU A 5 -3.02 8.13 20.95
C GLU A 5 -2.47 7.68 19.59
N ILE A 6 -2.14 8.69 18.77
CA ILE A 6 -1.37 8.57 17.53
C ILE A 6 0.00 9.18 17.82
N PHE A 7 1.06 8.45 17.51
CA PHE A 7 2.44 8.85 17.79
C PHE A 7 3.19 9.06 16.47
N PRO A 8 3.93 10.17 16.31
CA PRO A 8 4.86 10.31 15.19
C PRO A 8 5.86 9.15 15.17
N PHE A 9 6.18 8.70 13.97
CA PHE A 9 7.18 7.66 13.72
C PHE A 9 8.16 8.14 12.66
N LYS A 10 9.41 7.73 12.80
CA LYS A 10 10.46 7.96 11.79
C LYS A 10 11.19 6.65 11.59
N VAL A 11 11.38 6.27 10.34
CA VAL A 11 12.18 5.10 10.00
C VAL A 11 13.65 5.47 10.19
N ASP A 12 14.30 4.77 11.11
CA ASP A 12 15.71 4.98 11.44
C ASP A 12 16.38 3.62 11.68
N ILE A 13 16.89 3.03 10.60
CA ILE A 13 17.56 1.73 10.64
C ILE A 13 19.04 1.95 10.99
N PRO A 14 19.54 1.32 12.08
CA PRO A 14 20.94 1.46 12.48
C PRO A 14 21.89 0.96 11.39
N SER A 15 23.06 1.60 11.28
CA SER A 15 24.13 1.16 10.37
C SER A 15 24.55 -0.28 10.62
N SER A 16 24.51 -0.75 11.86
CA SER A 16 24.81 -2.14 12.22
C SER A 16 23.87 -3.15 11.54
N GLU A 17 22.61 -2.82 11.29
CA GLU A 17 21.68 -3.69 10.55
C GLU A 17 21.94 -3.65 9.04
N VAL A 18 22.29 -2.50 8.49
CA VAL A 18 22.70 -2.36 7.08
C VAL A 18 24.00 -3.14 6.82
N ASP A 19 24.99 -3.02 7.71
CA ASP A 19 26.24 -3.77 7.65
C ASP A 19 26.02 -5.27 7.83
N ARG A 20 25.07 -5.65 8.69
CA ARG A 20 24.65 -7.04 8.84
C ARG A 20 24.02 -7.59 7.55
N LEU A 21 23.21 -6.81 6.84
CA LEU A 21 22.69 -7.19 5.52
C LEU A 21 23.84 -7.38 4.52
N LYS A 22 24.77 -6.43 4.41
CA LYS A 22 25.93 -6.52 3.50
C LYS A 22 26.78 -7.76 3.75
N ARG A 23 27.05 -8.09 5.02
CA ARG A 23 27.79 -9.32 5.38
C ARG A 23 27.06 -10.60 4.95
N LYS A 24 25.73 -10.65 5.12
CA LYS A 24 24.92 -11.80 4.68
C LYS A 24 24.91 -11.95 3.16
N LEU A 25 24.84 -10.84 2.43
CA LEU A 25 24.94 -10.85 0.98
C LEU A 25 26.31 -11.40 0.53
N LEU A 26 27.41 -10.87 1.08
CA LEU A 26 28.78 -11.33 0.73
C LEU A 26 29.04 -12.81 1.04
N ASP A 27 28.32 -13.40 1.98
CA ASP A 27 28.39 -14.84 2.32
C ASP A 27 27.50 -15.72 1.40
N THR A 28 26.76 -15.12 0.48
CA THR A 28 25.87 -15.86 -0.44
C THR A 28 26.66 -16.59 -1.50
N ARG A 29 26.31 -17.86 -1.75
CA ARG A 29 26.89 -18.68 -2.82
C ARG A 29 25.89 -18.86 -3.95
N LEU A 30 26.14 -18.17 -5.07
CA LEU A 30 25.35 -18.39 -6.29
C LEU A 30 25.80 -19.69 -7.00
N PRO A 31 24.90 -20.36 -7.75
CA PRO A 31 25.30 -21.42 -8.66
C PRO A 31 26.39 -20.94 -9.65
N PRO A 32 27.33 -21.79 -10.08
CA PRO A 32 28.38 -21.36 -11.01
C PRO A 32 27.89 -21.17 -12.45
N LYS A 33 26.68 -21.64 -12.76
CA LYS A 33 26.04 -21.62 -14.09
C LYS A 33 24.52 -21.81 -13.95
N PRO A 34 23.73 -21.62 -15.02
CA PRO A 34 22.31 -21.98 -15.01
C PRO A 34 22.10 -23.42 -14.53
N ILE A 35 21.14 -23.61 -13.60
CA ILE A 35 20.81 -24.93 -13.03
C ILE A 35 20.24 -25.85 -14.12
N VAL A 36 19.35 -25.31 -14.94
CA VAL A 36 18.77 -26.01 -16.11
C VAL A 36 19.12 -25.18 -17.35
N PRO A 37 20.09 -25.64 -18.17
CA PRO A 37 20.44 -24.98 -19.42
C PRO A 37 19.21 -24.82 -20.34
N ASP A 38 19.16 -23.70 -21.07
CA ASP A 38 18.10 -23.39 -22.06
C ASP A 38 16.66 -23.34 -21.52
N ALA A 39 16.51 -23.28 -20.19
CA ALA A 39 15.21 -23.21 -19.52
C ALA A 39 14.52 -21.84 -19.63
N GLY A 40 15.27 -20.77 -19.90
CA GLY A 40 14.78 -19.40 -19.79
C GLY A 40 14.19 -19.13 -18.39
N SER A 41 13.05 -18.44 -18.32
CA SER A 41 12.32 -18.14 -17.09
C SER A 41 11.29 -19.20 -16.66
N ARG A 42 11.22 -20.35 -17.34
CA ARG A 42 10.16 -21.37 -17.11
C ARG A 42 10.13 -21.93 -15.69
N TYR A 43 11.25 -21.85 -14.96
CA TYR A 43 11.40 -22.36 -13.60
C TYR A 43 11.68 -21.26 -12.56
N GLY A 44 11.33 -20.01 -12.88
CA GLY A 44 11.59 -18.85 -12.03
C GLY A 44 12.64 -17.91 -12.62
N PRO A 45 13.23 -17.02 -11.80
CA PRO A 45 14.21 -16.06 -12.27
C PRO A 45 15.42 -16.73 -12.91
N THR A 46 15.93 -16.15 -13.99
CA THR A 46 17.12 -16.70 -14.67
C THR A 46 18.35 -16.54 -13.80
N PHE A 47 19.37 -17.37 -14.05
CA PHE A 47 20.66 -17.22 -13.39
C PHE A 47 21.25 -15.82 -13.60
N GLU A 48 21.19 -15.30 -14.84
CA GLU A 48 21.69 -13.97 -15.18
C GLU A 48 20.95 -12.87 -14.41
N TRP A 49 19.62 -12.95 -14.31
CA TRP A 49 18.83 -12.00 -13.53
C TRP A 49 19.22 -12.03 -12.05
N ALA A 50 19.32 -13.22 -11.45
CA ALA A 50 19.68 -13.36 -10.04
C ALA A 50 21.11 -12.89 -9.75
N LYS A 51 22.05 -13.16 -10.66
CA LYS A 51 23.43 -12.68 -10.59
C LYS A 51 23.49 -11.16 -10.69
N ASN A 52 22.77 -10.56 -11.64
CA ASN A 52 22.74 -9.10 -11.79
C ASN A 52 22.12 -8.41 -10.57
N LEU A 53 21.04 -8.97 -10.01
CA LEU A 53 20.45 -8.46 -8.76
C LEU A 53 21.44 -8.58 -7.60
N TYR A 54 22.12 -9.73 -7.46
CA TYR A 54 23.15 -9.91 -6.44
C TYR A 54 24.28 -8.89 -6.57
N ASP A 55 24.83 -8.72 -7.78
CA ASP A 55 25.91 -7.79 -8.07
C ASP A 55 25.49 -6.34 -7.75
N ALA A 56 24.27 -5.94 -8.13
CA ALA A 56 23.73 -4.63 -7.78
C ALA A 56 23.57 -4.43 -6.27
N LEU A 57 23.10 -5.46 -5.55
CA LEU A 57 22.92 -5.40 -4.09
C LEU A 57 24.24 -5.28 -3.32
N ILE A 58 25.34 -5.87 -3.82
CA ILE A 58 26.64 -5.81 -3.13
C ILE A 58 27.47 -4.58 -3.51
N ASN A 59 27.33 -4.08 -4.74
CA ASN A 59 28.20 -3.02 -5.27
C ASN A 59 27.53 -1.64 -5.29
N ASP A 60 26.22 -1.58 -5.56
CA ASP A 60 25.55 -0.33 -5.91
C ASP A 60 24.46 0.08 -4.89
N PHE A 61 23.92 -0.88 -4.13
CA PHE A 61 22.81 -0.61 -3.23
C PHE A 61 23.24 0.14 -1.95
N ASP A 62 22.67 1.33 -1.77
CA ASP A 62 22.72 2.11 -0.54
C ASP A 62 21.32 2.22 0.08
N TRP A 63 21.20 1.86 1.36
CA TRP A 63 19.94 1.88 2.10
C TRP A 63 19.48 3.30 2.45
N TYR A 64 20.42 4.21 2.74
CA TYR A 64 20.08 5.50 3.33
C TYR A 64 19.27 6.43 2.40
N PRO A 65 19.54 6.49 1.08
CA PRO A 65 18.68 7.21 0.15
C PRO A 65 17.23 6.69 0.13
N ILE A 66 17.05 5.37 0.27
CA ILE A 66 15.71 4.76 0.35
C ILE A 66 15.04 5.10 1.69
N GLN A 67 15.78 5.09 2.80
CA GLN A 67 15.27 5.52 4.10
C GLN A 67 14.83 6.99 4.08
N ASP A 68 15.59 7.87 3.42
CA ASP A 68 15.22 9.27 3.25
C ASP A 68 13.97 9.42 2.39
N GLN A 69 13.86 8.65 1.30
CA GLN A 69 12.66 8.62 0.47
C GLN A 69 11.43 8.10 1.24
N ILE A 70 11.58 7.06 2.07
CA ILE A 70 10.51 6.58 2.95
C ILE A 70 10.05 7.73 3.86
N ASN A 71 10.97 8.37 4.57
CA ASN A 71 10.67 9.47 5.50
C ASN A 71 10.27 10.79 4.83
N SER A 72 10.15 10.84 3.49
CA SER A 72 9.62 12.02 2.78
C SER A 72 8.13 12.26 3.06
N ALA A 73 7.42 11.25 3.58
CA ALA A 73 6.05 11.35 4.05
C ALA A 73 5.97 11.25 5.59
N PRO A 74 4.97 11.87 6.25
CA PRO A 74 4.76 11.70 7.68
C PRO A 74 4.29 10.28 8.04
N HIS A 75 5.00 9.61 8.94
CA HIS A 75 4.63 8.30 9.46
C HIS A 75 4.13 8.38 10.90
N PHE A 76 3.25 7.44 11.24
CA PHE A 76 2.65 7.37 12.56
C PHE A 76 2.47 5.93 13.02
N LEU A 77 2.35 5.77 14.33
CA LEU A 77 1.96 4.54 15.01
C LEU A 77 0.72 4.79 15.87
N THR A 78 -0.20 3.83 15.88
CA THR A 78 -1.31 3.83 16.86
C THR A 78 -1.63 2.40 17.28
N ARG A 79 -2.18 2.22 18.49
CA ARG A 79 -2.60 0.89 18.98
C ARG A 79 -4.10 0.71 18.75
N LEU A 80 -4.48 -0.32 18.01
CA LEU A 80 -5.86 -0.68 17.70
C LEU A 80 -6.05 -2.15 18.09
N GLU A 81 -6.94 -2.43 19.04
CA GLU A 81 -7.25 -3.80 19.49
C GLU A 81 -5.99 -4.66 19.72
N ASP A 82 -5.09 -4.14 20.56
CA ASP A 82 -3.83 -4.76 20.98
C ASP A 82 -2.75 -4.97 19.91
N VAL A 83 -2.99 -4.53 18.67
CA VAL A 83 -1.97 -4.46 17.62
C VAL A 83 -1.53 -3.02 17.38
N LYS A 84 -0.23 -2.77 17.35
CA LYS A 84 0.33 -1.47 16.93
C LYS A 84 0.41 -1.43 15.42
N ILE A 85 -0.24 -0.43 14.83
CA ILE A 85 -0.33 -0.23 13.39
C ILE A 85 0.52 0.96 12.99
N HIS A 86 1.46 0.71 12.08
CA HIS A 86 2.16 1.74 11.32
C HIS A 86 1.30 2.21 10.16
N PHE A 87 1.31 3.51 9.90
CA PHE A 87 0.71 4.09 8.70
C PHE A 87 1.42 5.38 8.28
N VAL A 88 1.43 5.64 6.98
CA VAL A 88 1.71 6.97 6.42
C VAL A 88 0.41 7.78 6.43
N HIS A 89 0.48 9.06 6.79
CA HIS A 89 -0.62 10.01 6.65
C HIS A 89 -0.13 11.27 5.94
N ALA A 90 -0.19 11.23 4.60
CA ALA A 90 0.11 12.39 3.75
C ALA A 90 -1.13 13.28 3.68
N LYS A 91 -1.23 14.21 4.64
CA LYS A 91 -2.38 15.11 4.77
C LYS A 91 -2.27 16.26 3.78
N SER A 92 -3.23 16.37 2.85
CA SER A 92 -3.38 17.56 2.03
C SER A 92 -3.51 18.85 2.86
N PRO A 93 -2.93 19.98 2.41
CA PRO A 93 -3.22 21.30 2.97
C PRO A 93 -4.61 21.81 2.58
N ARG A 94 -5.27 21.19 1.60
CA ARG A 94 -6.58 21.61 1.10
C ARG A 94 -7.71 21.21 2.06
N PRO A 95 -8.65 22.12 2.40
CA PRO A 95 -9.74 21.83 3.32
C PRO A 95 -10.84 20.93 2.70
N ASP A 96 -10.92 20.88 1.37
CA ASP A 96 -11.85 20.04 0.61
C ASP A 96 -11.27 18.66 0.27
N ALA A 97 -10.10 18.31 0.82
CA ALA A 97 -9.42 17.06 0.49
C ALA A 97 -10.20 15.83 0.96
N ILE A 98 -10.29 14.84 0.08
CA ILE A 98 -11.05 13.61 0.28
C ILE A 98 -10.21 12.63 1.11
N PRO A 99 -10.72 12.07 2.21
CA PRO A 99 -10.01 11.01 2.92
C PRO A 99 -9.88 9.77 2.04
N LEU A 100 -8.67 9.25 1.87
CA LEU A 100 -8.37 8.09 1.02
C LEU A 100 -7.56 7.05 1.79
N LEU A 101 -8.13 5.86 1.96
CA LEU A 101 -7.42 4.70 2.48
C LEU A 101 -6.84 3.91 1.31
N MET A 102 -5.52 3.67 1.32
CA MET A 102 -4.85 2.87 0.32
C MET A 102 -4.23 1.63 0.99
N VAL A 103 -4.54 0.43 0.48
CA VAL A 103 -4.11 -0.83 1.12
C VAL A 103 -3.27 -1.67 0.15
N HIS A 104 -2.04 -1.97 0.57
CA HIS A 104 -1.07 -2.76 -0.18
C HIS A 104 -1.35 -4.27 -0.15
N GLY A 105 -0.58 -5.02 -0.93
CA GLY A 105 -0.62 -6.48 -1.04
C GLY A 105 0.59 -7.21 -0.47
N TRP A 106 0.84 -8.42 -0.99
CA TRP A 106 2.04 -9.24 -0.84
C TRP A 106 2.58 -9.59 -2.23
N PRO A 107 3.90 -9.57 -2.48
CA PRO A 107 5.00 -9.26 -1.57
C PRO A 107 5.19 -7.77 -1.26
N GLY A 108 4.19 -6.95 -1.59
CA GLY A 108 4.17 -5.51 -1.42
C GLY A 108 4.24 -4.93 -0.01
N SER A 109 4.21 -3.60 0.03
CA SER A 109 4.23 -2.80 1.24
C SER A 109 3.64 -1.40 0.99
N PHE A 110 3.44 -0.61 2.05
CA PHE A 110 3.04 0.79 1.92
C PHE A 110 3.93 1.60 0.97
N PHE A 111 5.21 1.21 0.82
CA PHE A 111 6.19 1.92 0.01
C PHE A 111 5.97 1.77 -1.50
N GLU A 112 5.13 0.83 -1.94
CA GLU A 112 4.71 0.72 -3.35
C GLU A 112 4.06 2.02 -3.86
N PHE A 113 3.50 2.83 -2.95
CA PHE A 113 2.80 4.07 -3.26
C PHE A 113 3.68 5.32 -3.12
N ASN A 114 5.01 5.16 -3.09
CA ASN A 114 5.95 6.27 -2.83
C ASN A 114 5.93 7.41 -3.84
N GLN A 115 5.48 7.13 -5.06
CA GLN A 115 5.31 8.10 -6.14
C GLN A 115 3.86 8.58 -6.26
N VAL A 116 2.94 8.05 -5.45
CA VAL A 116 1.49 8.30 -5.56
C VAL A 116 0.97 9.19 -4.43
N TRP A 117 1.45 9.00 -3.18
CA TRP A 117 0.91 9.75 -2.03
C TRP A 117 1.10 11.27 -2.14
N GLY A 118 2.19 11.72 -2.76
CA GLY A 118 2.52 13.14 -2.93
C GLY A 118 1.57 13.81 -3.93
N PRO A 119 1.54 13.34 -5.19
CA PRO A 119 0.61 13.85 -6.21
C PRO A 119 -0.86 13.82 -5.79
N LEU A 120 -1.31 12.80 -5.06
CA LEU A 120 -2.68 12.76 -4.55
C LEU A 120 -2.93 13.75 -3.40
N SER A 121 -1.98 13.91 -2.48
CA SER A 121 -2.17 14.82 -1.35
C SER A 121 -1.98 16.29 -1.69
N ASN A 122 -1.14 16.60 -2.68
CA ASN A 122 -0.89 17.95 -3.14
C ASN A 122 -0.78 17.97 -4.68
N PRO A 123 -1.92 17.82 -5.39
CA PRO A 123 -1.92 17.81 -6.85
C PRO A 123 -1.41 19.15 -7.39
N SER A 124 -0.65 19.08 -8.49
CA SER A 124 -0.09 20.27 -9.16
C SER A 124 -1.17 21.12 -9.83
N ASP A 125 -2.22 20.47 -10.36
CA ASP A 125 -3.42 21.14 -10.88
C ASP A 125 -4.45 21.32 -9.75
N PRO A 126 -4.78 22.56 -9.35
CA PRO A 126 -5.76 22.84 -8.32
C PRO A 126 -7.19 22.39 -8.65
N SER A 127 -7.51 22.16 -9.93
CA SER A 127 -8.83 21.70 -10.37
C SER A 127 -9.05 20.21 -10.10
N LEU A 128 -7.99 19.43 -9.94
CA LEU A 128 -8.08 18.02 -9.62
C LEU A 128 -8.44 17.81 -8.14
N PRO A 129 -9.15 16.71 -7.79
CA PRO A 129 -9.37 16.34 -6.40
C PRO A 129 -8.04 16.12 -5.66
N ALA A 130 -7.98 16.61 -4.42
CA ALA A 130 -6.87 16.34 -3.49
C ALA A 130 -7.32 15.39 -2.38
N PHE A 131 -6.35 14.71 -1.75
CA PHE A 131 -6.65 13.64 -0.80
C PHE A 131 -5.88 13.76 0.52
N HIS A 132 -6.52 13.36 1.62
CA HIS A 132 -5.79 12.96 2.82
C HIS A 132 -5.45 11.48 2.69
N VAL A 133 -4.24 11.17 2.23
CA VAL A 133 -3.83 9.79 1.92
C VAL A 133 -3.39 9.09 3.21
N VAL A 134 -3.99 7.93 3.49
CA VAL A 134 -3.68 7.06 4.62
C VAL A 134 -3.26 5.69 4.09
N LEU A 135 -2.03 5.27 4.39
CA LEU A 135 -1.42 4.02 3.93
C LEU A 135 -0.94 3.19 5.12
N PRO A 136 -1.77 2.33 5.70
CA PRO A 136 -1.34 1.45 6.77
C PRO A 136 -0.47 0.30 6.26
N SER A 137 0.52 -0.10 7.06
CA SER A 137 1.11 -1.43 6.93
C SER A 137 0.20 -2.45 7.57
N MET A 138 -0.12 -3.53 6.85
CA MET A 138 -0.89 -4.64 7.42
C MET A 138 -0.19 -5.25 8.64
N PRO A 139 -0.94 -5.77 9.64
CA PRO A 139 -0.36 -6.58 10.71
C PRO A 139 0.58 -7.65 10.16
N GLY A 140 1.81 -7.71 10.69
CA GLY A 140 2.89 -8.58 10.20
C GLY A 140 3.73 -8.02 9.04
N TYR A 141 3.45 -6.79 8.59
CA TYR A 141 4.23 -6.12 7.53
C TYR A 141 4.98 -4.90 8.07
N CYS A 142 6.21 -4.75 7.60
CA CYS A 142 7.08 -3.60 7.83
C CYS A 142 7.18 -3.21 9.31
N PHE A 143 6.52 -2.11 9.69
CA PHE A 143 6.61 -1.50 11.02
C PHE A 143 5.35 -1.70 11.88
N SER A 144 4.35 -2.42 11.36
CA SER A 144 3.20 -2.88 12.16
C SER A 144 3.56 -4.12 12.96
N ASP A 145 2.98 -4.27 14.15
CA ASP A 145 3.14 -5.48 14.96
C ASP A 145 2.58 -6.70 14.21
N TRP A 146 3.04 -7.89 14.60
CA TRP A 146 2.48 -9.16 14.17
C TRP A 146 1.01 -9.30 14.58
N PRO A 147 0.22 -10.15 13.89
CA PRO A 147 -1.13 -10.47 14.35
C PRO A 147 -1.16 -10.92 15.82
N PRO A 148 -2.05 -10.36 16.67
CA PRO A 148 -2.00 -10.57 18.12
C PRO A 148 -2.55 -11.93 18.57
N ARG A 149 -3.16 -12.71 17.66
CA ARG A 149 -3.74 -14.02 17.95
C ARG A 149 -3.76 -14.93 16.72
N SER A 150 -3.92 -16.22 16.95
CA SER A 150 -4.21 -17.21 15.91
C SER A 150 -5.53 -16.92 15.18
N GLY A 151 -5.64 -17.37 13.93
CA GLY A 151 -6.84 -17.20 13.12
C GLY A 151 -7.13 -15.75 12.73
N TRP A 152 -6.10 -14.91 12.68
CA TRP A 152 -6.22 -13.55 12.16
C TRP A 152 -6.45 -13.57 10.65
N THR A 153 -7.44 -12.82 10.17
CA THR A 153 -7.81 -12.82 8.75
C THR A 153 -7.78 -11.41 8.15
N LEU A 154 -7.97 -11.31 6.83
CA LEU A 154 -8.07 -10.01 6.14
C LEU A 154 -9.31 -9.21 6.55
N GLN A 155 -10.34 -9.88 7.08
CA GLN A 155 -11.50 -9.22 7.68
C GLN A 155 -11.14 -8.55 9.01
N ASP A 156 -10.20 -9.11 9.77
CA ASP A 156 -9.64 -8.42 10.95
C ASP A 156 -8.87 -7.16 10.51
N ASN A 157 -8.07 -7.23 9.43
CA ASN A 157 -7.42 -6.05 8.87
C ASN A 157 -8.42 -4.98 8.45
N ALA A 158 -9.51 -5.37 7.79
CA ALA A 158 -10.59 -4.45 7.39
C ALA A 158 -11.17 -3.71 8.61
N ARG A 159 -11.50 -4.45 9.67
CA ARG A 159 -12.00 -3.87 10.93
C ARG A 159 -10.99 -2.90 11.56
N ILE A 160 -9.71 -3.29 11.65
CA ILE A 160 -8.64 -2.44 12.18
C ILE A 160 -8.47 -1.16 11.36
N PHE A 161 -8.47 -1.25 10.03
CA PHE A 161 -8.31 -0.06 9.19
C PHE A 161 -9.53 0.86 9.20
N ASN A 162 -10.75 0.33 9.35
CA ASN A 162 -11.91 1.17 9.62
C ASN A 162 -11.75 1.93 10.95
N ALA A 163 -11.29 1.24 12.00
CA ALA A 163 -11.04 1.85 13.30
C ALA A 163 -9.93 2.92 13.23
N LEU A 164 -8.90 2.70 12.40
CA LEU A 164 -7.87 3.70 12.09
C LEU A 164 -8.50 4.94 11.44
N MET A 165 -9.28 4.78 10.37
CA MET A 165 -9.92 5.91 9.67
C MET A 165 -10.85 6.70 10.61
N LYS A 166 -11.64 6.01 11.42
CA LYS A 166 -12.50 6.64 12.46
C LYS A 166 -11.69 7.39 13.50
N ARG A 167 -10.54 6.85 13.92
CA ARG A 167 -9.65 7.54 14.87
C ARG A 167 -9.03 8.80 14.29
N LEU A 168 -8.76 8.81 12.99
CA LEU A 168 -8.32 10.00 12.25
C LEU A 168 -9.46 11.01 12.02
N GLY A 169 -10.69 10.70 12.44
CA GLY A 169 -11.86 11.57 12.31
C GLY A 169 -12.62 11.41 10.99
N TYR A 170 -12.24 10.47 10.14
CA TYR A 170 -12.87 10.26 8.84
C TYR A 170 -14.09 9.34 8.98
N LYS A 171 -15.28 9.91 8.76
CA LYS A 171 -16.56 9.17 8.76
C LYS A 171 -16.86 8.51 7.43
N GLU A 172 -16.46 9.18 6.35
CA GLU A 172 -16.54 8.71 4.98
C GLU A 172 -15.16 8.85 4.36
N TYR A 173 -14.79 7.89 3.52
CA TYR A 173 -13.49 7.86 2.88
C TYR A 173 -13.55 6.97 1.64
N MET A 174 -12.77 7.32 0.63
CA MET A 174 -12.53 6.46 -0.52
C MET A 174 -11.52 5.36 -0.16
N ILE A 175 -11.56 4.27 -0.91
CA ILE A 175 -10.58 3.19 -0.78
C ILE A 175 -9.98 2.80 -2.13
N GLN A 176 -8.65 2.69 -2.16
CA GLN A 176 -7.90 2.13 -3.28
C GLN A 176 -7.18 0.87 -2.80
N THR A 177 -7.30 -0.21 -3.58
CA THR A 177 -6.74 -1.51 -3.19
C THR A 177 -6.26 -2.34 -4.38
N GLY A 178 -5.29 -3.20 -4.12
CA GLY A 178 -4.86 -4.30 -5.01
C GLY A 178 -4.51 -5.54 -4.19
N ASP A 179 -4.27 -6.68 -4.84
CA ASP A 179 -3.83 -7.95 -4.21
C ASP A 179 -4.59 -8.30 -2.90
N TRP A 180 -3.92 -8.52 -1.75
CA TRP A 180 -4.59 -8.78 -0.47
C TRP A 180 -5.41 -7.59 0.02
N GLY A 181 -4.97 -6.37 -0.29
CA GLY A 181 -5.70 -5.15 -0.02
C GLY A 181 -7.12 -5.20 -0.60
N HIS A 182 -7.33 -5.88 -1.74
CA HIS A 182 -8.67 -6.10 -2.31
C HIS A 182 -9.63 -6.75 -1.33
N TRP A 183 -9.18 -7.85 -0.70
CA TRP A 183 -10.01 -8.60 0.24
C TRP A 183 -10.27 -7.80 1.51
N VAL A 184 -9.30 -6.98 1.93
CA VAL A 184 -9.47 -6.02 3.02
C VAL A 184 -10.53 -4.98 2.66
N GLY A 185 -10.42 -4.40 1.46
CA GLY A 185 -11.44 -3.51 0.91
C GLY A 185 -12.80 -4.19 0.93
N ARG A 186 -12.90 -5.45 0.49
CA ARG A 186 -14.21 -6.13 0.34
C ARG A 186 -14.85 -6.34 1.69
N GLY A 187 -14.03 -6.64 2.71
CA GLY A 187 -14.44 -6.63 4.10
C GLY A 187 -14.99 -5.28 4.55
N LEU A 188 -14.28 -4.18 4.23
CA LEU A 188 -14.71 -2.81 4.53
C LEU A 188 -16.07 -2.50 3.88
N GLY A 189 -16.20 -2.69 2.57
CA GLY A 189 -17.43 -2.41 1.83
C GLY A 189 -18.65 -3.21 2.32
N ARG A 190 -18.47 -4.49 2.68
CA ARG A 190 -19.57 -5.32 3.22
C ARG A 190 -19.99 -4.93 4.64
N SER A 191 -19.04 -4.46 5.45
CA SER A 191 -19.31 -4.05 6.83
C SER A 191 -19.93 -2.65 6.94
N GLN A 192 -19.81 -1.84 5.88
CA GLN A 192 -20.21 -0.44 5.81
C GLN A 192 -21.50 -0.28 4.99
N SER A 193 -22.61 -0.89 5.41
CA SER A 193 -23.91 -0.71 4.75
C SER A 193 -24.50 0.70 4.86
N ASN A 194 -23.78 1.69 5.41
CA ASN A 194 -24.30 3.05 5.68
C ASN A 194 -23.28 4.21 5.59
N HIS A 195 -22.05 4.03 5.07
CA HIS A 195 -21.06 5.13 5.00
C HIS A 195 -20.30 5.09 3.66
N GLY A 196 -20.29 6.21 2.92
CA GLY A 196 -19.87 6.29 1.52
C GLY A 196 -18.41 5.91 1.26
N ALA A 197 -18.18 4.66 0.87
CA ALA A 197 -16.90 4.19 0.34
C ALA A 197 -16.98 4.06 -1.19
N VAL A 198 -16.25 4.91 -1.91
CA VAL A 198 -16.02 4.75 -3.35
C VAL A 198 -14.81 3.84 -3.55
N TRP A 199 -14.94 2.92 -4.50
CA TRP A 199 -14.08 1.74 -4.64
C TRP A 199 -13.26 1.79 -5.93
N LEU A 200 -11.94 1.74 -5.80
CA LEU A 200 -11.04 1.49 -6.92
C LEU A 200 -10.26 0.19 -6.71
N HIS A 201 -10.36 -0.70 -7.69
CA HIS A 201 -9.71 -2.01 -7.69
C HIS A 201 -8.82 -2.17 -8.94
N ARG A 202 -7.54 -2.53 -8.74
CA ARG A 202 -6.62 -2.94 -9.81
C ARG A 202 -6.04 -4.31 -9.44
N PHE A 203 -6.29 -5.34 -10.24
CA PHE A 203 -5.87 -6.72 -9.94
C PHE A 203 -5.56 -7.51 -11.21
N LEU A 204 -4.42 -8.20 -11.20
CA LEU A 204 -4.09 -9.27 -12.15
C LEU A 204 -3.73 -10.53 -11.35
N LEU A 205 -4.65 -11.50 -11.31
CA LEU A 205 -4.22 -12.90 -11.27
C LEU A 205 -4.11 -13.36 -12.72
N GLY A 206 -2.93 -13.81 -13.10
CA GLY A 206 -2.80 -14.65 -14.29
C GLY A 206 -3.81 -15.78 -14.20
N HIS A 207 -4.66 -15.87 -15.22
CA HIS A 207 -5.70 -16.88 -15.49
C HIS A 207 -7.12 -16.60 -14.93
N GLY A 208 -7.92 -15.92 -15.76
CA GLY A 208 -9.25 -16.44 -16.14
C GLY A 208 -10.40 -16.40 -15.11
N ALA A 209 -10.29 -15.66 -14.02
CA ALA A 209 -11.37 -15.57 -13.04
C ALA A 209 -12.34 -14.42 -13.38
N LYS A 210 -13.49 -14.74 -14.01
CA LYS A 210 -14.68 -13.86 -14.00
C LYS A 210 -15.49 -14.19 -12.75
N PHE A 211 -15.61 -13.28 -11.77
CA PHE A 211 -16.51 -13.51 -10.62
C PHE A 211 -17.27 -12.26 -10.14
N GLU A 212 -18.60 -12.44 -10.19
CA GLU A 212 -19.77 -11.86 -9.53
C GLU A 212 -19.74 -10.48 -8.83
N LYS A 213 -20.62 -9.64 -9.40
CA LYS A 213 -21.30 -8.46 -8.85
C LYS A 213 -21.91 -8.72 -7.47
N SER A 214 -21.46 -8.00 -6.44
CA SER A 214 -22.36 -7.55 -5.37
C SER A 214 -21.79 -6.37 -4.57
N CYS A 215 -22.43 -5.21 -4.79
CA CYS A 215 -22.61 -4.02 -3.94
C CYS A 215 -22.69 -2.80 -4.89
N GLY A 216 -23.91 -2.41 -5.27
CA GLY A 216 -24.22 -1.18 -6.03
C GLY A 216 -23.31 -0.89 -7.22
N GLU A 217 -23.71 -1.30 -8.42
CA GLU A 217 -22.91 -1.27 -9.67
C GLU A 217 -22.33 0.10 -10.05
N ASP A 218 -22.78 1.19 -9.43
CA ASP A 218 -22.44 2.52 -9.90
C ASP A 218 -21.05 2.97 -9.45
N GLY A 219 -20.47 2.45 -8.36
CA GLY A 219 -19.25 3.01 -7.73
C GLY A 219 -17.98 2.17 -7.80
N GLN A 220 -17.94 1.14 -8.67
CA GLN A 220 -16.78 0.25 -8.85
C GLN A 220 -16.22 0.39 -10.27
N SER A 221 -14.90 0.53 -10.40
CA SER A 221 -14.20 0.54 -11.69
C SER A 221 -12.96 -0.36 -11.61
N GLU A 222 -12.79 -1.21 -12.61
CA GLU A 222 -11.63 -2.09 -12.81
C GLU A 222 -10.99 -1.76 -14.17
N ARG A 223 -9.71 -1.38 -14.17
CA ARG A 223 -8.89 -1.22 -15.39
C ARG A 223 -7.88 -2.37 -15.49
N ASN A 224 -7.59 -2.80 -16.73
CA ASN A 224 -6.79 -4.00 -17.07
C ASN A 224 -5.33 -3.70 -17.45
N ASP A 225 -4.88 -2.46 -17.31
CA ASP A 225 -3.48 -2.07 -17.48
C ASP A 225 -2.74 -2.19 -16.12
N GLY A 226 -1.40 -2.35 -16.11
CA GLY A 226 -0.54 -2.40 -14.91
C GLY A 226 -0.41 -3.76 -14.21
N GLY A 227 0.80 -4.11 -13.75
CA GLY A 227 1.13 -5.36 -13.07
C GLY A 227 0.83 -5.38 -11.55
N HIS A 228 1.34 -6.41 -10.86
CA HIS A 228 1.17 -6.62 -9.42
C HIS A 228 1.62 -5.42 -8.56
N TYR A 229 2.59 -4.66 -9.08
CA TYR A 229 3.16 -3.45 -8.49
C TYR A 229 2.76 -2.20 -9.27
N ALA A 230 1.49 -2.12 -9.67
CA ALA A 230 0.95 -1.05 -10.50
C ALA A 230 1.33 0.37 -10.03
N ALA A 231 1.40 0.64 -8.72
CA ALA A 231 1.80 1.95 -8.19
C ALA A 231 3.30 2.27 -8.37
N LEU A 232 4.15 1.26 -8.58
CA LEU A 232 5.57 1.44 -8.93
C LEU A 232 5.78 1.48 -10.45
N GLU A 233 5.02 0.67 -11.20
CA GLU A 233 5.14 0.56 -12.66
C GLU A 233 4.50 1.74 -13.40
N ASP A 234 3.38 2.25 -12.87
CA ASP A 234 2.54 3.29 -13.47
C ASP A 234 1.87 4.15 -12.37
N PRO A 235 2.66 4.95 -11.62
CA PRO A 235 2.15 5.81 -10.55
C PRO A 235 1.21 6.91 -11.06
N GLU A 236 1.43 7.41 -12.28
CA GLU A 236 0.59 8.44 -12.91
C GLU A 236 -0.80 7.88 -13.20
N GLY A 237 -0.91 6.70 -13.83
CA GLY A 237 -2.20 6.06 -14.09
C GLY A 237 -2.99 5.77 -12.81
N ILE A 238 -2.34 5.31 -11.73
CA ILE A 238 -3.00 5.16 -10.42
C ILE A 238 -3.54 6.49 -9.89
N THR A 239 -2.77 7.57 -10.03
CA THR A 239 -3.16 8.90 -9.55
C THR A 239 -4.38 9.42 -10.33
N GLU A 240 -4.34 9.32 -11.66
CA GLU A 240 -5.42 9.71 -12.56
C GLU A 240 -6.70 8.92 -12.29
N ASP A 241 -6.60 7.60 -12.13
CA ASP A 241 -7.75 6.73 -11.83
C ASP A 241 -8.46 7.13 -10.54
N VAL A 242 -7.68 7.37 -9.48
CA VAL A 242 -8.22 7.79 -8.18
C VAL A 242 -8.92 9.15 -8.30
N GLN A 243 -8.33 10.10 -9.03
CA GLN A 243 -8.89 11.43 -9.24
C GLN A 243 -10.16 11.40 -10.11
N GLU A 244 -10.18 10.62 -11.19
CA GLU A 244 -11.34 10.49 -12.07
C GLU A 244 -12.53 9.90 -11.32
N LEU A 245 -12.31 8.84 -10.54
CA LEU A 245 -13.36 8.21 -9.74
C LEU A 245 -13.84 9.11 -8.61
N ALA A 246 -12.94 9.85 -7.96
CA ALA A 246 -13.32 10.84 -6.98
C ALA A 246 -14.22 11.92 -7.60
N ALA A 247 -13.84 12.48 -8.75
CA ALA A 247 -14.64 13.49 -9.43
C ALA A 247 -16.03 12.97 -9.84
N LYS A 248 -16.13 11.69 -10.20
CA LYS A 248 -17.39 11.07 -10.63
C LYS A 248 -18.31 10.69 -9.48
N TYR A 249 -17.76 10.17 -8.39
CA TYR A 249 -18.53 9.48 -7.35
C TYR A 249 -18.48 10.12 -5.97
N TRP A 250 -17.49 10.97 -5.69
CA TRP A 250 -17.41 11.67 -4.42
C TRP A 250 -18.38 12.87 -4.42
N LYS A 251 -19.65 12.59 -4.13
CA LYS A 251 -20.68 13.60 -3.89
C LYS A 251 -20.76 13.84 -2.40
N SER A 252 -19.93 14.75 -1.88
CA SER A 252 -19.99 15.13 -0.47
C SER A 252 -21.31 15.85 -0.18
N ASP A 253 -22.10 15.32 0.76
CA ASP A 253 -23.26 16.02 1.32
C ASP A 253 -22.84 17.20 2.24
N ALA A 254 -21.53 17.37 2.51
CA ALA A 254 -21.00 18.42 3.40
C ALA A 254 -20.96 19.84 2.79
N LEU A 255 -21.56 20.04 1.61
CA LEU A 255 -21.72 21.34 0.95
C LEU A 255 -23.19 21.79 0.83
N LYS A 256 -24.11 21.21 1.62
CA LYS A 256 -25.48 21.71 1.79
C LYS A 256 -25.71 22.29 3.19
#